data_AF-A0A1W2AED0-F1
#
_entry.id   AF-A0A1W2AED0-F1
#
_cell.length_a   1.000
_cell.length_b   1.000
_cell.length_c   1.000
_cell.angle_alpha   90.00
_cell.angle_beta   90.00
_cell.angle_gamma   90.00
#
_symmetry.space_group_name_H-M   'P 1'
#
loop_
_entity.id
_entity.type
_entity.pdbx_description
1 polymer ?
#
loop_
_entity_poly.entity_id
_entity_poly.type
_entity_poly.pdbx_seq_one_letter_code
_entity_poly.pdbx_strand_id
1 'polypeptide(L)'
;MHNKTLNRVIAMVLVIISVFAYAAMAMAEVECYITLKHANNKNAPVNVRSGPGKDCSIVCKLSAGTKVYYISGNGNSLDSWKKIRVPGYDDEDCYVQNKYLTNQKPSTESDTDQGNANNRYGSTNLKKGSKGSKVRILQGDLKALGHNIAVDGDFGEKTDKAVRSFQRTHGLTADGIVGPKTRLALYKAINNKK
;
A
#
# COMPACT_ATOMS: atom_id res chain seq x y z
N MET A 1 9.13 1.13 -68.33
CA MET A 1 7.90 1.64 -67.64
C MET A 1 7.62 0.99 -66.28
N HIS A 2 8.20 -0.17 -65.94
CA HIS A 2 7.87 -0.94 -64.72
C HIS A 2 8.36 -0.33 -63.38
N ASN A 3 9.48 0.40 -63.37
CA ASN A 3 10.10 0.91 -62.13
C ASN A 3 9.36 2.12 -61.51
N LYS A 4 8.73 2.95 -62.36
CA LYS A 4 8.01 4.16 -61.90
C LYS A 4 6.73 3.81 -61.12
N THR A 5 6.09 2.69 -61.47
CA THR A 5 4.92 2.17 -60.76
C THR A 5 5.33 1.53 -59.44
N LEU A 6 6.42 0.76 -59.42
CA LEU A 6 6.95 0.13 -58.21
C LEU A 6 7.37 1.17 -57.14
N ASN A 7 8.09 2.22 -57.54
CA ASN A 7 8.47 3.29 -56.62
C ASN A 7 7.27 4.07 -56.08
N ARG A 8 6.18 4.17 -56.85
CA ARG A 8 4.92 4.77 -56.40
C ARG A 8 4.19 3.89 -55.40
N VAL A 9 4.16 2.57 -55.61
CA VAL A 9 3.58 1.63 -54.64
C VAL A 9 4.39 1.62 -53.33
N ILE A 10 5.73 1.60 -53.40
CA ILE A 10 6.60 1.65 -52.21
C ILE A 10 6.39 2.96 -51.45
N ALA A 11 6.35 4.11 -52.13
CA ALA A 11 6.09 5.38 -51.49
C ALA A 11 4.69 5.42 -50.84
N MET A 12 3.67 4.87 -51.49
CA MET A 12 2.31 4.82 -50.95
C MET A 12 2.21 3.89 -49.74
N VAL A 13 2.90 2.74 -49.76
CA VAL A 13 2.99 1.82 -48.61
C VAL A 13 3.76 2.45 -47.46
N LEU A 14 4.85 3.18 -47.71
CA LEU A 14 5.60 3.89 -46.67
C LEU A 14 4.79 5.03 -46.03
N VAL A 15 3.99 5.75 -46.82
CA VAL A 15 3.07 6.78 -46.31
C VAL A 15 1.95 6.13 -45.49
N ILE A 16 1.41 5.00 -45.93
CA ILE A 16 0.39 4.27 -45.17
C ILE A 16 0.98 3.74 -43.85
N ILE A 17 2.17 3.13 -43.87
CA ILE A 17 2.85 2.63 -42.67
C ILE A 17 3.18 3.78 -41.71
N SER A 18 3.64 4.93 -42.20
CA SER A 18 3.94 6.09 -41.33
C SER A 18 2.68 6.71 -40.75
N VAL A 19 1.58 6.78 -41.50
CA VAL A 19 0.27 7.24 -41.00
C VAL A 19 -0.30 6.26 -39.96
N PHE A 20 -0.21 4.95 -40.18
CA PHE A 20 -0.64 3.95 -39.19
C PHE A 20 0.26 3.95 -37.95
N ALA A 21 1.57 4.14 -38.11
CA ALA A 21 2.49 4.29 -36.99
C ALA A 21 2.23 5.57 -36.19
N TYR A 22 1.91 6.68 -36.86
CA TYR A 22 1.50 7.92 -36.20
C TYR A 22 0.14 7.77 -35.51
N ALA A 23 -0.83 7.07 -36.10
CA ALA A 23 -2.11 6.81 -35.47
C ALA A 23 -1.95 5.90 -34.23
N ALA A 24 -1.11 4.86 -34.29
CA ALA A 24 -0.79 4.00 -33.15
C ALA A 24 -0.02 4.75 -32.05
N MET A 25 0.92 5.64 -32.41
CA MET A 25 1.64 6.50 -31.46
C MET A 25 0.74 7.59 -30.87
N ALA A 26 -0.21 8.14 -31.64
CA ALA A 26 -1.21 9.09 -31.15
C ALA A 26 -2.26 8.42 -30.25
N MET A 27 -2.58 7.13 -30.48
CA MET A 27 -3.37 6.33 -29.54
C MET A 27 -2.60 5.98 -28.26
N ALA A 28 -1.26 6.13 -28.25
CA ALA A 28 -0.47 6.04 -27.02
C ALA A 28 -0.47 7.35 -26.19
N GLU A 29 -1.04 8.46 -26.70
CA GLU A 29 -1.02 9.77 -26.04
C GLU A 29 -2.42 10.35 -25.69
N VAL A 30 -3.50 9.58 -25.80
CA VAL A 30 -4.84 10.01 -25.32
C VAL A 30 -5.54 8.96 -24.47
N GLU A 31 -4.78 8.33 -23.57
CA GLU A 31 -5.36 7.92 -22.29
C GLU A 31 -4.77 8.85 -21.24
N CYS A 32 -5.56 9.84 -20.81
CA CYS A 32 -5.23 10.58 -19.59
C CYS A 32 -5.12 9.51 -18.50
N TYR A 33 -3.89 9.16 -18.11
CA TYR A 33 -3.64 8.05 -17.20
C TYR A 33 -4.20 8.44 -15.83
N ILE A 34 -5.48 8.13 -15.63
CA ILE A 34 -6.15 8.31 -14.37
C ILE A 34 -5.46 7.34 -13.41
N THR A 35 -4.45 7.84 -12.68
CA THR A 35 -3.72 6.99 -11.76
C THR A 35 -4.62 6.74 -10.57
N LEU A 36 -4.90 5.47 -10.29
CA LEU A 36 -5.58 5.11 -9.06
C LEU A 36 -4.70 5.52 -7.87
N LYS A 37 -5.25 6.40 -7.05
CA LYS A 37 -4.70 6.83 -5.78
C LYS A 37 -5.69 6.47 -4.67
N HIS A 38 -5.26 6.70 -3.45
CA HIS A 38 -6.11 6.54 -2.29
C HIS A 38 -5.90 7.68 -1.31
N ALA A 39 -6.95 8.01 -0.54
CA ALA A 39 -6.92 9.04 0.47
C ALA A 39 -6.05 8.62 1.67
N ASN A 40 -4.94 9.32 1.90
CA ASN A 40 -3.99 9.11 2.99
C ASN A 40 -4.23 10.09 4.13
N ASN A 41 -5.07 9.74 5.10
CA ASN A 41 -5.15 10.49 6.35
C ASN A 41 -5.43 9.53 7.51
N LYS A 42 -4.48 9.41 8.43
CA LYS A 42 -4.55 8.45 9.55
C LYS A 42 -5.54 8.88 10.63
N ASN A 43 -5.90 10.16 10.73
CA ASN A 43 -6.56 10.71 11.91
C ASN A 43 -7.89 11.48 11.63
N ALA A 44 -8.27 11.70 10.37
CA ALA A 44 -9.53 12.38 10.03
C ALA A 44 -9.93 12.14 8.56
N PRO A 45 -11.21 12.33 8.18
CA PRO A 45 -11.57 12.42 6.78
C PRO A 45 -10.93 13.65 6.12
N VAL A 46 -10.50 13.50 4.87
CA VAL A 46 -9.86 14.56 4.07
C VAL A 46 -10.94 15.36 3.35
N ASN A 47 -10.89 16.69 3.48
CA ASN A 47 -11.78 17.56 2.73
C ASN A 47 -11.37 17.59 1.25
N VAL A 48 -12.31 17.23 0.37
CA VAL A 48 -12.24 17.48 -1.07
C VAL A 48 -12.94 18.80 -1.34
N ARG A 49 -12.34 19.63 -2.19
CA ARG A 49 -12.78 21.00 -2.43
C ARG A 49 -13.10 21.24 -3.89
N SER A 50 -13.91 22.28 -4.14
CA SER A 50 -14.32 22.72 -5.47
C SER A 50 -13.20 23.45 -6.26
N GLY A 51 -12.03 23.67 -5.66
CA GLY A 51 -10.92 24.37 -6.28
C GLY A 51 -9.59 24.21 -5.52
N PRO A 52 -8.46 24.65 -6.11
CA PRO A 52 -7.12 24.48 -5.56
C PRO A 52 -6.78 25.51 -4.47
N GLY A 53 -7.60 25.58 -3.41
CA GLY A 53 -7.45 26.57 -2.34
C GLY A 53 -8.14 26.17 -1.04
N LYS A 54 -7.67 26.71 0.09
CA LYS A 54 -8.29 26.46 1.40
C LYS A 54 -9.66 27.13 1.55
N ASP A 55 -9.89 28.20 0.80
CA ASP A 55 -11.12 29.00 0.85
C ASP A 55 -12.21 28.47 -0.08
N CYS A 56 -11.89 27.48 -0.93
CA CYS A 56 -12.86 26.83 -1.79
C CYS A 56 -13.84 25.96 -0.98
N SER A 57 -15.09 25.88 -1.45
CA SER A 57 -16.16 25.07 -0.84
C SER A 57 -15.76 23.60 -0.71
N ILE A 58 -16.19 22.96 0.37
CA ILE A 58 -16.01 21.52 0.56
C ILE A 58 -17.08 20.80 -0.26
N VAL A 59 -16.65 19.95 -1.18
CA VAL A 59 -17.54 19.08 -1.99
C VAL A 59 -17.90 17.84 -1.18
N CYS A 60 -16.89 17.14 -0.64
CA CYS A 60 -17.10 15.94 0.16
C CYS A 60 -15.93 15.67 1.11
N LYS A 61 -16.06 14.61 1.90
CA LYS A 61 -15.07 14.14 2.87
C LYS A 61 -14.64 12.72 2.54
N LEU A 62 -13.36 12.51 2.28
CA LEU A 62 -12.79 11.19 1.99
C LEU A 62 -12.28 10.53 3.27
N SER A 63 -12.84 9.38 3.59
CA SER A 63 -12.26 8.49 4.60
C SER A 63 -10.90 7.94 4.14
N ALA A 64 -10.06 7.55 5.10
CA ALA A 64 -8.79 6.88 4.81
C ALA A 64 -9.01 5.64 3.94
N GLY A 65 -8.22 5.49 2.89
CA GLY A 65 -8.30 4.33 2.00
C GLY A 65 -9.35 4.42 0.89
N THR A 66 -10.16 5.49 0.86
CA THR A 66 -11.09 5.75 -0.25
C THR A 66 -10.32 5.85 -1.56
N LYS A 67 -10.76 5.09 -2.57
CA LYS A 67 -10.20 5.11 -3.92
C LYS A 67 -10.54 6.43 -4.58
N VAL A 68 -9.53 7.09 -5.14
CA VAL A 68 -9.68 8.32 -5.92
C VAL A 68 -8.78 8.24 -7.15
N TYR A 69 -9.16 8.99 -8.15
CA TYR A 69 -8.61 8.88 -9.49
C TYR A 69 -7.85 10.18 -9.80
N TYR A 70 -6.53 10.13 -9.89
CA TYR A 70 -5.74 11.33 -10.18
C TYR A 70 -5.96 11.81 -11.61
N ILE A 71 -6.30 13.09 -11.79
CA ILE A 71 -6.47 13.69 -13.12
C ILE A 71 -5.25 14.56 -13.45
N SER A 72 -4.95 15.57 -12.64
CA SER A 72 -3.89 16.54 -12.92
C SER A 72 -3.49 17.34 -11.68
N GLY A 73 -2.42 18.12 -11.76
CA GLY A 73 -2.06 19.07 -10.70
C GLY A 73 -0.67 19.66 -10.90
N ASN A 74 -0.42 20.81 -10.27
CA ASN A 74 0.85 21.55 -10.41
C ASN A 74 1.79 21.23 -9.23
N GLY A 75 3.10 21.10 -9.48
CA GLY A 75 4.16 20.94 -8.47
C GLY A 75 4.23 19.57 -7.78
N ASN A 76 5.39 19.20 -7.23
CA ASN A 76 5.57 17.91 -6.54
C ASN A 76 5.48 18.01 -5.01
N SER A 77 5.23 19.22 -4.48
CA SER A 77 5.14 19.47 -3.04
C SER A 77 3.94 18.74 -2.43
N LEU A 78 4.08 18.34 -1.16
CA LEU A 78 3.02 17.75 -0.36
C LEU A 78 1.80 18.67 -0.20
N ASP A 79 1.98 19.99 -0.20
CA ASP A 79 0.89 20.95 -0.07
C ASP A 79 0.25 21.36 -1.41
N SER A 80 0.77 20.84 -2.53
CA SER A 80 0.24 21.15 -3.85
C SER A 80 -1.15 20.56 -4.07
N TRP A 81 -2.03 21.30 -4.73
CA TRP A 81 -3.39 20.86 -5.03
C TRP A 81 -3.43 19.99 -6.27
N LYS A 82 -4.10 18.84 -6.15
CA LYS A 82 -4.31 17.84 -7.20
C LYS A 82 -5.79 17.76 -7.53
N LYS A 83 -6.10 17.85 -8.83
CA LYS A 83 -7.42 17.54 -9.38
C LYS A 83 -7.59 16.02 -9.42
N ILE A 84 -8.67 15.54 -8.83
CA ILE A 84 -9.02 14.13 -8.72
C ILE A 84 -10.44 13.89 -9.20
N ARG A 85 -10.79 12.64 -9.51
CA ARG A 85 -12.17 12.16 -9.65
C ARG A 85 -12.52 11.32 -8.43
N VAL A 86 -13.66 11.62 -7.82
CA VAL A 86 -14.22 10.86 -6.70
C VAL A 86 -15.47 10.15 -7.22
N PRO A 87 -15.58 8.81 -7.12
CA PRO A 87 -16.78 8.10 -7.53
C PRO A 87 -18.04 8.64 -6.86
N GLY A 88 -19.08 8.95 -7.64
CA GLY A 88 -20.32 9.54 -7.13
C GLY A 88 -20.32 11.07 -7.06
N TYR A 89 -19.25 11.72 -7.53
CA TYR A 89 -19.11 13.17 -7.68
C TYR A 89 -18.56 13.50 -9.09
N ASP A 90 -19.07 12.79 -10.10
CA ASP A 90 -18.48 12.76 -11.45
C ASP A 90 -18.64 14.09 -12.22
N ASP A 91 -19.63 14.91 -11.85
CA ASP A 91 -19.90 16.23 -12.46
C ASP A 91 -19.26 17.40 -11.68
N GLU A 92 -18.53 17.11 -10.60
CA GLU A 92 -17.97 18.12 -9.70
C GLU A 92 -16.45 18.20 -9.84
N ASP A 93 -15.95 19.43 -9.87
CA ASP A 93 -14.51 19.70 -9.87
C ASP A 93 -13.92 19.41 -8.49
N CYS A 94 -13.20 18.29 -8.36
CA CYS A 94 -12.68 17.81 -7.07
C CYS A 94 -11.17 18.04 -6.92
N TYR A 95 -10.77 18.73 -5.84
CA TYR A 95 -9.39 19.05 -5.51
C TYR A 95 -9.00 18.60 -4.10
N VAL A 96 -7.79 18.06 -3.96
CA VAL A 96 -7.21 17.65 -2.67
C VAL A 96 -5.70 17.88 -2.66
N GLN A 97 -5.10 18.14 -1.49
CA GLN A 97 -3.64 18.30 -1.40
C GLN A 97 -2.90 16.97 -1.60
N ASN A 98 -1.75 17.02 -2.27
CA ASN A 98 -0.91 15.88 -2.64
C ASN A 98 -0.53 15.00 -1.44
N LYS A 99 -0.32 15.59 -0.26
CA LYS A 99 0.01 14.87 0.99
C LYS A 99 -1.05 13.86 1.41
N TYR A 100 -2.28 14.04 0.95
CA TYR A 100 -3.40 13.14 1.23
C TYR A 100 -3.63 12.13 0.11
N LEU A 101 -2.74 12.01 -0.87
CA LEU A 101 -2.86 11.05 -1.96
C LEU A 101 -1.68 10.07 -1.93
N THR A 102 -1.96 8.80 -2.18
CA THR A 102 -0.94 7.75 -2.27
C THR A 102 -1.29 6.73 -3.37
N ASN A 103 -0.27 6.17 -4.03
CA ASN A 103 -0.43 5.15 -5.08
C ASN A 103 -0.79 3.78 -4.49
N GLN A 104 -0.51 3.58 -3.22
CA GLN A 104 -0.83 2.36 -2.50
C GLN A 104 -2.09 2.62 -1.71
N LYS A 105 -3.00 1.64 -1.63
CA LYS A 105 -4.09 1.74 -0.66
C LYS A 105 -3.44 1.98 0.71
N PRO A 106 -3.78 3.04 1.47
CA PRO A 106 -3.62 3.03 2.91
C PRO A 106 -4.45 1.84 3.33
N SER A 107 -3.73 0.75 3.48
CA SER A 107 -4.21 -0.47 4.04
C SER A 107 -4.82 -0.05 5.36
N THR A 108 -6.09 -0.38 5.52
CA THR A 108 -6.71 -0.34 6.83
C THR A 108 -5.97 -1.28 7.79
N GLU A 109 -4.98 -2.06 7.32
CA GLU A 109 -4.01 -2.80 8.12
C GLU A 109 -2.64 -2.96 7.40
N SER A 110 -1.82 -1.91 7.32
CA SER A 110 -0.35 -2.02 7.29
C SER A 110 0.26 -0.63 7.40
N ASP A 111 0.31 -0.07 8.61
CA ASP A 111 1.19 1.08 8.81
C ASP A 111 1.60 1.17 10.28
N THR A 112 2.88 1.46 10.50
CA THR A 112 3.67 1.40 11.75
C THR A 112 3.76 0.06 12.46
N ASP A 113 2.66 -0.59 12.82
CA ASP A 113 2.70 -1.71 13.78
C ASP A 113 3.36 -2.96 13.19
N GLN A 114 3.12 -3.25 11.90
CA GLN A 114 3.76 -4.38 11.24
C GLN A 114 5.25 -4.13 11.00
N GLY A 115 5.64 -2.89 10.68
CA GLY A 115 7.04 -2.50 10.57
C GLY A 115 7.76 -2.61 11.92
N ASN A 116 7.12 -2.14 12.99
CA ASN A 116 7.64 -2.21 14.35
C ASN A 116 7.70 -3.66 14.87
N ALA A 117 6.69 -4.48 14.56
CA ALA A 117 6.68 -5.91 14.84
C ALA A 117 7.83 -6.63 14.13
N ASN A 118 8.06 -6.31 12.85
CA ASN A 118 9.17 -6.86 12.07
C ASN A 118 10.53 -6.39 12.61
N ASN A 119 10.65 -5.15 13.06
CA ASN A 119 11.88 -4.67 13.70
C ASN A 119 12.13 -5.41 15.02
N ARG A 120 11.09 -5.59 15.84
CA ARG A 120 11.17 -6.29 17.13
C ARG A 120 11.50 -7.77 16.98
N TYR A 121 10.77 -8.51 16.16
CA TYR A 121 10.86 -9.98 16.04
C TYR A 121 11.68 -10.47 14.83
N GLY A 122 12.09 -9.58 13.94
CA GLY A 122 12.72 -9.92 12.65
C GLY A 122 11.69 -10.07 11.52
N SER A 123 12.17 -9.95 10.29
CA SER A 123 11.37 -10.17 9.07
C SER A 123 11.26 -11.65 8.70
N THR A 124 12.18 -12.48 9.18
CA THR A 124 12.21 -13.93 8.98
C THR A 124 11.29 -14.66 9.97
N ASN A 125 10.75 -15.79 9.55
CA ASN A 125 9.86 -16.58 10.41
C ASN A 125 10.67 -17.34 11.47
N LEU A 126 10.29 -17.19 12.73
CA LEU A 126 10.85 -17.98 13.83
C LEU A 126 10.03 -19.26 14.00
N LYS A 127 10.71 -20.38 14.22
CA LYS A 127 10.10 -21.69 14.41
C LYS A 127 10.99 -22.54 15.33
N LYS A 128 10.52 -23.73 15.71
CA LYS A 128 11.33 -24.69 16.47
C LYS A 128 12.72 -24.87 15.83
N GLY A 129 13.76 -24.73 16.65
CA GLY A 129 15.17 -24.77 16.22
C GLY A 129 15.76 -23.41 15.84
N SER A 130 14.97 -22.34 15.70
CA SER A 130 15.50 -20.98 15.58
C SER A 130 16.24 -20.58 16.86
N LYS A 131 17.31 -19.79 16.70
CA LYS A 131 18.13 -19.31 17.83
C LYS A 131 18.46 -17.83 17.68
N GLY A 132 18.79 -17.17 18.79
CA GLY A 132 19.39 -15.83 18.81
C GLY A 132 18.53 -14.76 19.48
N SER A 133 18.92 -13.50 19.27
CA SER A 133 18.34 -12.34 19.96
C SER A 133 16.84 -12.16 19.70
N LYS A 134 16.38 -12.41 18.47
CA LYS A 134 14.96 -12.34 18.11
C LYS A 134 14.11 -13.37 18.85
N VAL A 135 14.65 -14.56 19.11
CA VAL A 135 13.99 -15.59 19.91
C VAL A 135 13.93 -15.19 21.38
N ARG A 136 14.98 -14.57 21.93
CA ARG A 136 14.95 -14.01 23.30
C ARG A 136 13.85 -12.96 23.47
N ILE A 137 13.72 -12.05 22.49
CA ILE A 137 12.67 -11.02 22.51
C ILE A 137 11.29 -11.68 22.50
N LEU A 138 11.06 -12.62 21.58
CA LEU A 138 9.82 -13.40 21.52
C LEU A 138 9.50 -14.09 22.85
N GLN A 139 10.48 -14.78 23.45
CA GLN A 139 10.30 -15.49 24.72
C GLN A 139 9.98 -14.53 25.87
N GLY A 140 10.66 -13.37 25.92
CA GLY A 140 10.38 -12.32 26.90
C GLY A 140 8.97 -11.78 26.77
N ASP A 141 8.50 -11.55 25.55
CA ASP A 141 7.15 -11.07 25.28
C ASP A 141 6.08 -12.13 25.61
N LEU A 142 6.28 -13.38 25.22
CA LEU A 142 5.39 -14.47 25.63
C LEU A 142 5.33 -14.62 27.15
N LYS A 143 6.47 -14.44 27.85
CA LYS A 143 6.50 -14.44 29.32
C LYS A 143 5.73 -13.27 29.91
N ALA A 144 5.88 -12.07 29.35
CA ALA A 144 5.09 -10.91 29.73
C ALA A 144 3.59 -11.11 29.48
N LEU A 145 3.21 -11.91 28.48
CA LEU A 145 1.83 -12.30 28.18
C LEU A 145 1.31 -13.46 29.06
N GLY A 146 2.10 -13.93 30.03
CA GLY A 146 1.68 -14.93 31.02
C GLY A 146 2.12 -16.36 30.74
N HIS A 147 2.96 -16.59 29.72
CA HIS A 147 3.49 -17.92 29.45
C HIS A 147 4.73 -18.21 30.33
N ASN A 148 4.70 -19.30 31.10
CA ASN A 148 5.84 -19.69 31.92
C ASN A 148 6.91 -20.43 31.09
N ILE A 149 7.80 -19.68 30.45
CA ILE A 149 8.92 -20.21 29.64
C ILE A 149 10.25 -19.56 30.01
N ALA A 150 11.35 -20.26 29.71
CA ALA A 150 12.70 -19.73 29.83
C ALA A 150 13.01 -18.74 28.68
N VAL A 151 13.85 -17.73 28.98
CA VAL A 151 14.33 -16.74 28.00
C VAL A 151 15.81 -17.01 27.74
N ASP A 152 16.09 -18.08 27.01
CA ASP A 152 17.43 -18.57 26.70
C ASP A 152 17.89 -18.21 25.27
N GLY A 153 16.96 -17.82 24.40
CA GLY A 153 17.21 -17.53 22.99
C GLY A 153 17.17 -18.75 22.09
N ASP A 154 16.75 -19.89 22.61
CA ASP A 154 16.59 -21.14 21.88
C ASP A 154 15.11 -21.47 21.73
N PHE A 155 14.63 -21.55 20.48
CA PHE A 155 13.23 -21.86 20.20
C PHE A 155 13.02 -23.38 20.35
N GLY A 156 12.92 -23.82 21.60
CA GLY A 156 12.68 -25.20 22.00
C GLY A 156 11.19 -25.57 22.07
N GLU A 157 10.91 -26.76 22.59
CA GLU A 157 9.55 -27.30 22.68
C GLU A 157 8.63 -26.46 23.57
N LYS A 158 9.14 -25.92 24.69
CA LYS A 158 8.36 -25.04 25.57
C LYS A 158 7.94 -23.75 24.85
N THR A 159 8.84 -23.17 24.04
CA THR A 159 8.54 -21.97 23.23
C THR A 159 7.53 -22.28 22.12
N ASP A 160 7.65 -23.42 21.43
CA ASP A 160 6.65 -23.85 20.43
C ASP A 160 5.25 -24.01 21.04
N LYS A 161 5.14 -24.68 22.19
CA LYS A 161 3.87 -24.81 22.92
C LYS A 161 3.27 -23.45 23.30
N ALA A 162 4.11 -22.51 23.77
CA ALA A 162 3.66 -21.16 24.09
C ALA A 162 3.17 -20.39 22.86
N VAL A 163 3.91 -20.44 21.74
CA VAL A 163 3.51 -19.79 20.48
C VAL A 163 2.19 -20.35 19.96
N ARG A 164 2.02 -21.69 19.94
CA ARG A 164 0.75 -22.30 19.52
C ARG A 164 -0.40 -21.90 20.43
N SER A 165 -0.17 -21.85 21.74
CA SER A 165 -1.17 -21.39 22.69
C SER A 165 -1.58 -19.94 22.40
N PHE A 166 -0.60 -19.05 22.21
CA PHE A 166 -0.85 -17.66 21.85
C PHE A 166 -1.62 -17.53 20.53
N GLN A 167 -1.23 -18.29 19.51
CA GLN A 167 -1.92 -18.30 18.22
C GLN A 167 -3.39 -18.71 18.38
N ARG A 168 -3.69 -19.77 19.14
CA ARG A 168 -5.07 -20.20 19.40
C ARG A 168 -5.89 -19.12 20.11
N THR A 169 -5.34 -18.51 21.15
CA THR A 169 -6.07 -17.49 21.92
C THR A 169 -6.34 -16.22 21.11
N HIS A 170 -5.57 -15.96 20.05
CA HIS A 170 -5.72 -14.81 19.17
C HIS A 170 -6.38 -15.16 17.82
N GLY A 171 -7.01 -16.33 17.70
CA GLY A 171 -7.74 -16.73 16.49
C GLY A 171 -6.85 -16.98 15.26
N LEU A 172 -5.57 -17.25 15.48
CA LEU A 172 -4.61 -17.58 14.43
C LEU A 172 -4.45 -19.09 14.27
N THR A 173 -3.99 -19.51 13.09
CA THR A 173 -3.56 -20.89 12.86
C THR A 173 -2.42 -21.25 13.81
N ALA A 174 -2.61 -22.29 14.63
CA ALA A 174 -1.67 -22.72 15.67
C ALA A 174 -0.54 -23.61 15.10
N ASP A 175 0.15 -23.11 14.08
CA ASP A 175 1.21 -23.81 13.35
C ASP A 175 2.57 -23.79 14.06
N GLY A 176 2.72 -22.99 15.13
CA GLY A 176 3.97 -22.82 15.87
C GLY A 176 5.00 -21.94 15.15
N ILE A 177 4.61 -21.29 14.06
CA ILE A 177 5.46 -20.44 13.24
C ILE A 177 5.14 -18.97 13.52
N VAL A 178 6.16 -18.21 13.88
CA VAL A 178 6.04 -16.76 14.12
C VAL A 178 6.16 -16.01 12.79
N GLY A 179 5.12 -16.15 11.98
CA GLY A 179 4.95 -15.44 10.71
C GLY A 179 4.47 -13.99 10.89
N PRO A 180 4.28 -13.24 9.78
CA PRO A 180 3.89 -11.83 9.83
C PRO A 180 2.61 -11.57 10.64
N LYS A 181 1.61 -12.46 10.54
CA LYS A 181 0.36 -12.33 11.31
C LYS A 181 0.58 -12.53 12.81
N THR A 182 1.36 -13.56 13.18
CA THR A 182 1.73 -13.84 14.58
C THR A 182 2.54 -12.70 15.18
N ARG A 183 3.51 -12.15 14.44
CA ARG A 183 4.31 -10.99 14.86
C ARG A 183 3.45 -9.77 15.14
N LEU A 184 2.50 -9.46 14.26
CA LEU A 184 1.57 -8.35 14.45
C LEU A 184 0.74 -8.52 15.73
N ALA A 185 0.18 -9.72 15.91
CA ALA A 185 -0.63 -10.04 17.07
C ALA A 185 0.17 -9.90 18.37
N LEU A 186 1.40 -10.43 18.41
CA LEU A 186 2.30 -10.30 19.57
C LEU A 186 2.63 -8.84 19.87
N TYR A 187 2.96 -8.05 18.84
CA TYR A 187 3.26 -6.63 19.00
C TYR A 187 2.09 -5.86 19.59
N LYS A 188 0.88 -6.06 19.05
CA LYS A 188 -0.35 -5.44 19.56
C LYS A 188 -0.64 -5.88 21.01
N ALA A 189 -0.55 -7.17 21.30
CA ALA A 189 -0.82 -7.71 22.63
C ALA A 189 0.11 -7.13 23.71
N ILE A 190 1.40 -6.95 23.38
CA ILE A 190 2.38 -6.35 24.29
C ILE A 190 2.13 -4.86 24.50
N ASN A 191 1.80 -4.12 23.45
CA ASN A 191 1.55 -2.69 23.56
C ASN A 191 0.26 -2.38 24.33
N ASN A 192 -0.76 -3.21 24.21
CA ASN A 192 -2.03 -3.03 24.92
C ASN A 192 -1.94 -3.33 26.43
N LYS A 193 -0.83 -3.92 26.90
CA LYS A 193 -0.62 -4.25 28.32
C LYS A 193 0.14 -3.15 29.08
N LYS A 194 0.71 -2.17 28.37
CA LYS A 194 1.40 -1.01 28.97
C LYS A 194 0.42 0.10 29.29
#